data_AF-A0A0Q9KQW8-F1
#
_entry.id   AF-A0A0Q9KQW8-F1
#
_cell.length_a   1.000
_cell.length_b   1.000
_cell.length_c   1.000
_cell.angle_alpha   90.00
_cell.angle_beta   90.00
_cell.angle_gamma   90.00
#
_symmetry.space_group_name_H-M   'P 1'
#
loop_
_entity.id
_entity.type
_entity.pdbx_description
1 polymer ?
#
loop_
_entity_poly.entity_id
_entity_poly.type
_entity_poly.pdbx_seq_one_letter_code
_entity_poly.pdbx_strand_id
1 'polypeptide(L)'
;MTLRTIVVVGVLALALSACSTISFGGQDPTEDLPSPGEAMQQAGLDLPAGASDVTITSSDLPDREHAWALTFTAPRAEAEAICEPMGGVGRQSFVPKMHQELLGDVEAGPQTRGCSASTGNGGLWGRFVLIEPGDPAMVHVSLQQLTR
;
A
#
# COMPACT_ATOMS: atom_id res chain seq x y z
N MET A 1 57.07 28.04 -49.25
CA MET A 1 57.92 27.44 -48.20
C MET A 1 57.19 26.25 -47.62
N THR A 2 57.83 25.09 -47.77
CA THR A 2 57.51 23.73 -47.35
C THR A 2 57.79 23.50 -45.86
N LEU A 3 57.03 22.61 -45.21
CA LEU A 3 57.46 21.53 -44.29
C LEU A 3 56.19 20.80 -43.77
N ARG A 4 55.82 19.61 -44.28
CA ARG A 4 56.14 18.23 -43.79
C ARG A 4 55.87 18.05 -42.28
N THR A 5 55.09 17.05 -41.83
CA THR A 5 55.58 15.68 -41.46
C THR A 5 54.42 14.92 -40.74
N ILE A 6 53.80 13.86 -41.31
CA ILE A 6 53.92 12.38 -41.07
C ILE A 6 52.63 11.76 -40.44
N VAL A 7 51.86 10.97 -41.22
CA VAL A 7 51.62 9.48 -41.17
C VAL A 7 50.89 8.96 -39.92
N VAL A 8 49.72 8.32 -40.10
CA VAL A 8 49.49 6.85 -39.96
C VAL A 8 48.14 6.51 -40.62
N VAL A 9 48.21 5.63 -41.62
CA VAL A 9 47.06 4.91 -42.19
C VAL A 9 46.75 3.76 -41.25
N GLY A 10 45.58 3.81 -40.59
CA GLY A 10 45.02 2.72 -39.80
C GLY A 10 43.73 2.25 -40.45
N VAL A 11 43.78 1.08 -41.07
CA VAL A 11 42.66 0.41 -41.74
C VAL A 11 41.76 -0.26 -40.70
N LEU A 12 40.46 0.03 -40.80
CA LEU A 12 39.30 -0.86 -40.61
C LEU A 12 39.21 -1.72 -39.33
N ALA A 13 38.25 -1.40 -38.47
CA ALA A 13 37.48 -2.40 -37.74
C ALA A 13 36.02 -1.95 -37.62
N LEU A 14 35.14 -2.70 -38.28
CA LEU A 14 33.68 -2.64 -38.13
C LEU A 14 33.26 -3.25 -36.79
N ALA A 15 32.46 -2.52 -36.01
CA ALA A 15 31.48 -3.04 -35.06
C ALA A 15 30.47 -1.91 -34.79
N LEU A 16 29.29 -1.92 -35.42
CA LEU A 16 28.04 -2.43 -34.82
C LEU A 16 27.90 -2.02 -33.35
N SER A 17 27.07 -1.02 -33.04
CA SER A 17 25.74 -1.28 -32.47
C SER A 17 25.08 0.02 -32.00
N ALA A 18 23.83 0.20 -32.43
CA ALA A 18 22.75 1.00 -31.84
C ALA A 18 23.06 2.43 -31.34
N CYS A 19 22.50 3.41 -32.07
CA CYS A 19 22.08 4.68 -31.49
C CYS A 19 21.16 4.39 -30.30
N SER A 20 21.66 4.57 -29.08
CA SER A 20 20.83 4.65 -27.90
C SER A 20 19.92 5.85 -28.05
N THR A 21 18.65 5.58 -28.34
CA THR A 21 17.55 6.52 -28.12
C THR A 21 17.64 7.02 -26.69
N ILE A 22 17.94 8.31 -26.53
CA ILE A 22 17.74 9.03 -25.28
C ILE A 22 16.22 9.07 -25.07
N SER A 23 15.71 8.12 -24.31
CA SER A 23 14.35 8.17 -23.79
C SER A 23 14.37 9.18 -22.64
N PHE A 24 14.02 10.44 -22.95
CA PHE A 24 13.53 11.38 -21.94
C PHE A 24 12.13 10.90 -21.54
N GLY A 25 12.08 9.84 -20.73
CA GLY A 25 10.88 9.45 -20.00
C GLY A 25 10.89 10.21 -18.68
N GLY A 26 9.91 11.09 -18.49
CA GLY A 26 9.68 11.73 -17.21
C GLY A 26 9.61 10.67 -16.12
N GLN A 27 10.37 10.87 -15.05
CA GLN A 27 10.17 10.15 -13.81
C GLN A 27 8.82 10.63 -13.27
N ASP A 28 7.73 9.91 -13.60
CA ASP A 28 6.61 9.83 -12.67
C ASP A 28 7.22 9.35 -11.35
N PRO A 29 7.10 10.11 -10.24
CA PRO A 29 7.37 9.53 -8.94
C PRO A 29 6.25 8.50 -8.72
N THR A 30 6.47 7.26 -9.12
CA THR A 30 5.84 6.14 -8.44
C THR A 30 6.30 6.25 -7.00
N GLU A 31 5.52 6.90 -6.15
CA GLU A 31 5.61 6.67 -4.71
C GLU A 31 5.59 5.16 -4.53
N ASP A 32 6.70 4.61 -4.04
CA ASP A 32 6.80 3.19 -3.75
C ASP A 32 5.80 2.89 -2.64
N LEU A 33 4.64 2.35 -3.03
CA LEU A 33 3.62 1.89 -2.10
C LEU A 33 4.25 0.85 -1.16
N PRO A 34 4.13 0.98 0.17
CA PRO A 34 4.69 0.01 1.09
C PRO A 34 4.06 -1.37 0.86
N SER A 35 4.77 -2.42 1.28
CA SER A 35 4.11 -3.73 1.32
C SER A 35 2.92 -3.69 2.29
N PRO A 36 1.88 -4.53 2.09
CA PRO A 36 0.73 -4.60 2.99
C PRO A 36 1.10 -4.76 4.47
N GLY A 37 2.11 -5.59 4.76
CA GLY A 37 2.59 -5.81 6.14
C GLY A 37 3.25 -4.56 6.73
N GLU A 38 4.08 -3.85 5.97
CA GLU A 38 4.70 -2.59 6.41
C GLU A 38 3.65 -1.51 6.67
N ALA A 39 2.65 -1.39 5.79
CA ALA A 39 1.55 -0.43 5.95
C ALA A 39 0.79 -0.66 7.26
N MET A 40 0.42 -1.92 7.55
CA MET A 40 -0.25 -2.29 8.80
C MET A 40 0.64 -1.99 10.01
N GLN A 41 1.93 -2.35 9.96
CA GLN A 41 2.87 -2.15 11.08
C GLN A 41 3.09 -0.67 11.40
N GLN A 42 3.13 0.20 10.38
CA GLN A 42 3.20 1.65 10.58
C GLN A 42 1.95 2.16 11.32
N ALA A 43 0.78 1.63 11.00
CA ALA A 43 -0.44 1.88 11.76
C ALA A 43 -0.53 1.10 13.08
N GLY A 44 0.49 0.34 13.49
CA GLY A 44 0.46 -0.45 14.73
C GLY A 44 -0.54 -1.61 14.72
N LEU A 45 -0.71 -2.23 13.56
CA LEU A 45 -1.43 -3.48 13.35
C LEU A 45 -0.50 -4.50 12.69
N ASP A 46 -0.80 -5.78 12.84
CA ASP A 46 -0.09 -6.84 12.14
C ASP A 46 -1.01 -7.51 11.11
N LEU A 47 -0.43 -7.91 9.99
CA LEU A 47 -1.12 -8.77 9.03
C LEU A 47 -1.29 -10.16 9.68
N PRO A 48 -2.52 -10.69 9.81
CA PRO A 48 -2.75 -11.91 10.57
C PRO A 48 -2.12 -13.13 9.92
N ALA A 49 -1.85 -14.15 10.73
CA ALA A 49 -1.39 -15.44 10.22
C ALA A 49 -2.45 -16.07 9.29
N GLY A 50 -1.99 -16.67 8.19
CA GLY A 50 -2.89 -17.26 7.19
C GLY A 50 -3.60 -16.25 6.29
N ALA A 51 -3.23 -14.97 6.33
CA ALA A 51 -3.69 -13.99 5.35
C ALA A 51 -3.30 -14.41 3.92
N SER A 52 -4.27 -14.39 3.01
CA SER A 52 -4.09 -14.64 1.58
C SER A 52 -4.78 -13.55 0.76
N ASP A 53 -4.47 -13.52 -0.54
CA ASP A 53 -5.12 -12.61 -1.50
C ASP A 53 -4.99 -11.13 -1.12
N VAL A 54 -3.86 -10.80 -0.47
CA VAL A 54 -3.62 -9.49 0.12
C VAL A 54 -3.39 -8.46 -0.98
N THR A 55 -4.26 -7.45 -0.98
CA THR A 55 -4.20 -6.31 -1.89
C THR A 55 -4.05 -5.04 -1.06
N ILE A 56 -3.29 -4.07 -1.57
CA ILE A 56 -3.17 -2.73 -1.02
C ILE A 56 -3.34 -1.70 -2.13
N THR A 57 -4.04 -0.61 -1.82
CA THR A 57 -4.18 0.55 -2.69
C THR A 57 -3.94 1.81 -1.88
N SER A 58 -3.34 2.83 -2.49
CA SER A 58 -3.27 4.18 -1.94
C SER A 58 -4.32 5.09 -2.54
N SER A 59 -4.60 6.19 -1.84
CA SER A 59 -5.36 7.31 -2.38
C SER A 59 -4.83 8.61 -1.80
N ASP A 60 -4.88 9.69 -2.59
CA ASP A 60 -4.51 11.02 -2.12
C ASP A 60 -5.73 11.67 -1.48
N LEU A 61 -5.73 11.76 -0.14
CA LEU A 61 -6.81 12.38 0.62
C LEU A 61 -6.33 13.69 1.25
N PRO A 62 -7.20 14.73 1.31
CA PRO A 62 -6.85 15.98 1.98
C PRO A 62 -6.58 15.74 3.47
N ASP A 63 -5.60 16.48 4.00
CA ASP A 63 -5.17 16.39 5.40
C ASP A 63 -4.74 14.98 5.84
N ARG A 64 -4.26 14.16 4.89
CA ARG A 64 -3.67 12.84 5.15
C ARG A 64 -2.25 12.79 4.62
N GLU A 65 -1.33 12.33 5.47
CA GLU A 65 0.04 12.03 5.07
C GLU A 65 0.08 10.71 4.30
N HIS A 66 -0.68 9.73 4.78
CA HIS A 66 -0.86 8.43 4.15
C HIS A 66 -2.33 8.02 4.23
N ALA A 67 -2.85 7.45 3.15
CA ALA A 67 -4.19 6.89 3.11
C ALA A 67 -4.20 5.60 2.27
N TRP A 68 -4.33 4.46 2.96
CA TRP A 68 -4.24 3.14 2.37
C TRP A 68 -5.49 2.31 2.68
N ALA A 69 -5.94 1.56 1.68
CA ALA A 69 -6.92 0.50 1.83
C ALA A 69 -6.23 -0.84 1.62
N LEU A 70 -6.53 -1.80 2.46
CA LEU A 70 -6.08 -3.18 2.32
C LEU A 70 -7.28 -4.12 2.32
N THR A 71 -7.20 -5.15 1.50
CA THR A 71 -8.18 -6.25 1.48
C THR A 71 -7.43 -7.57 1.47
N PHE A 72 -7.89 -8.53 2.27
CA PHE A 72 -7.34 -9.88 2.30
C PHE A 72 -8.36 -10.87 2.87
N THR A 73 -8.10 -12.16 2.72
CA THR A 73 -8.83 -13.21 3.41
C THR A 73 -7.98 -13.85 4.50
N ALA A 74 -8.56 -14.19 5.65
CA ALA A 74 -7.86 -14.87 6.74
C ALA A 74 -8.83 -15.79 7.51
N PRO A 75 -8.32 -16.80 8.25
CA PRO A 75 -9.14 -17.57 9.18
C PRO A 75 -9.89 -16.64 10.13
N ARG A 76 -11.16 -16.93 10.41
CA ARG A 76 -12.05 -15.99 11.11
C ARG A 76 -11.48 -15.52 12.45
N ALA A 77 -10.92 -16.43 13.23
CA ALA A 77 -10.36 -16.13 14.55
C ALA A 77 -9.15 -15.18 14.45
N GLU A 78 -8.27 -15.39 13.46
CA GLU A 78 -7.11 -14.54 13.21
C GLU A 78 -7.53 -13.15 12.72
N ALA A 79 -8.56 -13.08 11.86
CA ALA A 79 -9.15 -11.81 11.43
C ALA A 79 -9.72 -11.00 12.60
N GLU A 80 -10.40 -11.64 13.56
CA GLU A 80 -10.92 -10.96 14.76
C GLU A 80 -9.81 -10.49 15.71
N ALA A 81 -8.70 -11.22 15.78
CA ALA A 81 -7.56 -10.86 16.62
C ALA A 81 -6.90 -9.53 16.20
N ILE A 82 -7.02 -9.12 14.92
CA ILE A 82 -6.55 -7.79 14.45
C ILE A 82 -7.17 -6.65 15.26
N CYS A 83 -8.39 -6.86 15.80
CA CYS A 83 -9.08 -5.86 16.58
C CYS A 83 -8.56 -5.72 18.02
N GLU A 84 -7.77 -6.66 18.54
CA GLU A 84 -7.24 -6.63 19.92
C GLU A 84 -6.51 -5.31 20.26
N PRO A 85 -5.54 -4.83 19.47
CA PRO A 85 -4.89 -3.53 19.70
C PRO A 85 -5.82 -2.32 19.56
N MET A 86 -7.07 -2.53 19.14
CA MET A 86 -8.13 -1.52 19.04
C MET A 86 -9.25 -1.71 20.08
N GLY A 87 -9.07 -2.62 21.05
CA GLY A 87 -9.95 -2.75 22.21
C GLY A 87 -10.82 -4.02 22.26
N GLY A 88 -10.51 -5.07 21.50
CA GLY A 88 -11.12 -6.41 21.65
C GLY A 88 -11.41 -7.11 20.32
N VAL A 89 -12.30 -8.10 20.29
CA VAL A 89 -12.59 -8.94 19.10
C VAL A 89 -13.50 -8.28 18.03
N GLY A 90 -13.51 -6.94 17.98
CA GLY A 90 -14.48 -6.17 17.19
C GLY A 90 -15.91 -6.29 17.70
N ARG A 91 -16.83 -5.51 17.12
CA ARG A 91 -18.28 -5.52 17.41
C ARG A 91 -19.06 -5.39 16.12
N GLN A 92 -20.37 -5.62 16.13
CA GLN A 92 -21.18 -5.33 14.94
C GLN A 92 -20.92 -3.88 14.50
N SER A 93 -20.54 -3.68 13.25
CA SER A 93 -20.11 -2.37 12.74
C SER A 93 -20.40 -2.23 11.26
N PHE A 94 -20.44 -0.99 10.81
CA PHE A 94 -20.47 -0.56 9.41
C PHE A 94 -19.26 0.33 9.14
N VAL A 95 -18.96 0.62 7.87
CA VAL A 95 -17.87 1.52 7.47
C VAL A 95 -18.21 2.96 7.88
N PRO A 96 -17.47 3.59 8.81
CA PRO A 96 -17.71 4.98 9.18
C PRO A 96 -17.39 5.92 8.01
N LYS A 97 -18.07 7.06 7.93
CA LYS A 97 -17.92 8.04 6.83
C LYS A 97 -16.46 8.38 6.50
N MET A 98 -15.61 8.56 7.52
CA MET A 98 -14.19 8.88 7.34
C MET A 98 -13.44 7.80 6.54
N HIS A 99 -13.89 6.54 6.57
CA HIS A 99 -13.24 5.41 5.89
C HIS A 99 -13.91 5.04 4.57
N GLN A 100 -15.08 5.59 4.26
CA GLN A 100 -15.82 5.31 3.01
C GLN A 100 -15.07 5.78 1.76
N GLU A 101 -14.28 6.86 1.85
CA GLU A 101 -13.46 7.33 0.72
C GLU A 101 -12.41 6.30 0.28
N LEU A 102 -11.95 5.45 1.20
CA LEU A 102 -10.97 4.39 0.91
C LEU A 102 -11.62 3.03 0.63
N LEU A 103 -12.64 2.66 1.41
CA LEU A 103 -13.24 1.32 1.34
C LEU A 103 -14.47 1.26 0.44
N GLY A 104 -15.04 2.40 0.07
CA GLY A 104 -16.34 2.48 -0.58
C GLY A 104 -17.48 2.00 0.32
N ASP A 105 -18.58 1.65 -0.33
CA ASP A 105 -19.78 1.12 0.31
C ASP A 105 -19.66 -0.41 0.44
N VAL A 106 -19.00 -0.87 1.51
CA VAL A 106 -19.01 -2.29 1.88
C VAL A 106 -20.28 -2.61 2.65
N GLU A 107 -21.07 -3.56 2.16
CA GLU A 107 -22.31 -3.98 2.82
C GLU A 107 -22.01 -4.63 4.17
N ALA A 108 -22.49 -4.01 5.25
CA ALA A 108 -22.36 -4.55 6.60
C ALA A 108 -23.64 -5.29 7.02
N GLY A 109 -23.51 -6.58 7.30
CA GLY A 109 -24.58 -7.43 7.80
C GLY A 109 -24.56 -7.59 9.33
N PRO A 110 -25.54 -8.34 9.89
CA PRO A 110 -25.64 -8.57 11.34
C PRO A 110 -24.44 -9.34 11.93
N GLN A 111 -23.73 -10.10 11.10
CA GLN A 111 -22.55 -10.87 11.50
C GLN A 111 -21.23 -10.18 11.14
N THR A 112 -21.27 -9.05 10.43
CA THR A 112 -20.09 -8.25 10.11
C THR A 112 -19.56 -7.63 11.39
N ARG A 113 -18.26 -7.76 11.62
CA ARG A 113 -17.58 -7.17 12.78
C ARG A 113 -16.70 -6.03 12.33
N GLY A 114 -16.47 -5.07 13.22
CA GLY A 114 -15.47 -4.05 12.99
C GLY A 114 -14.95 -3.43 14.27
N CYS A 115 -13.82 -2.78 14.12
CA CYS A 115 -13.10 -2.09 15.18
C CYS A 115 -12.43 -0.85 14.60
N SER A 116 -12.27 0.17 15.43
CA SER A 116 -11.72 1.45 15.03
C SER A 116 -10.89 2.03 16.17
N ALA A 117 -9.74 2.62 15.86
CA ALA A 117 -8.95 3.37 16.81
C ALA A 117 -8.21 4.52 16.14
N SER A 118 -7.96 5.58 16.90
CA SER A 118 -7.23 6.77 16.47
C SER A 118 -5.82 6.82 17.07
N THR A 119 -5.09 5.71 17.00
CA THR A 119 -3.76 5.51 17.60
C THR A 119 -2.88 4.70 16.65
N GLY A 120 -1.56 4.82 16.69
CA GLY A 120 -0.65 4.01 15.86
C GLY A 120 0.83 4.29 16.15
N ASN A 121 1.73 3.64 15.41
CA ASN A 121 3.17 3.89 15.53
C ASN A 121 3.52 5.17 14.78
N GLY A 122 4.22 6.10 15.44
CA GLY A 122 4.75 7.31 14.78
C GLY A 122 3.74 8.43 14.47
N GLY A 123 2.44 8.32 14.77
CA GLY A 123 1.47 9.37 14.44
C GLY A 123 0.03 9.15 14.89
N LEU A 124 -0.85 10.09 14.54
CA LEU A 124 -2.30 9.96 14.71
C LEU A 124 -2.88 9.22 13.50
N TRP A 125 -3.17 7.93 13.71
CA TRP A 125 -3.71 7.06 12.68
C TRP A 125 -5.21 6.83 12.89
N GLY A 126 -6.05 7.20 11.93
CA GLY A 126 -7.40 6.67 11.80
C GLY A 126 -7.34 5.25 11.24
N ARG A 127 -7.57 4.25 12.10
CA ARG A 127 -7.57 2.84 11.72
C ARG A 127 -8.97 2.30 11.81
N PHE A 128 -9.38 1.58 10.77
CA PHE A 128 -10.64 0.86 10.77
C PHE A 128 -10.47 -0.49 10.11
N VAL A 129 -11.05 -1.51 10.72
CA VAL A 129 -11.11 -2.86 10.18
C VAL A 129 -12.57 -3.29 10.16
N LEU A 130 -13.01 -3.83 9.03
CA LEU A 130 -14.29 -4.48 8.83
C LEU A 130 -14.03 -5.94 8.43
N ILE A 131 -14.72 -6.87 9.07
CA ILE A 131 -14.58 -8.30 8.86
C ILE A 131 -15.94 -8.84 8.45
N GLU A 132 -16.02 -9.38 7.24
CA GLU A 132 -17.21 -10.02 6.71
C GLU A 132 -17.51 -11.36 7.41
N PRO A 133 -18.76 -11.85 7.36
CA PRO A 133 -19.06 -13.21 7.77
C PRO A 133 -18.34 -14.24 6.89
N GLY A 134 -17.90 -15.35 7.48
CA GLY A 134 -17.28 -16.46 6.75
C GLY A 134 -16.10 -17.07 7.51
N ASP A 135 -15.60 -18.20 7.00
CA ASP A 135 -14.31 -18.77 7.40
C ASP A 135 -13.72 -19.53 6.19
N PRO A 136 -12.72 -18.97 5.47
CA PRO A 136 -12.02 -17.71 5.77
C PRO A 136 -12.93 -16.48 5.62
N ALA A 137 -12.63 -15.43 6.38
CA ALA A 137 -13.33 -14.16 6.34
C ALA A 137 -12.61 -13.16 5.43
N MET A 138 -13.36 -12.39 4.65
CA MET A 138 -12.87 -11.21 3.95
C MET A 138 -12.69 -10.06 4.96
N VAL A 139 -11.54 -9.40 4.92
CA VAL A 139 -11.18 -8.30 5.79
C VAL A 139 -10.88 -7.06 4.97
N HIS A 140 -11.47 -5.94 5.35
CA HIS A 140 -11.24 -4.62 4.78
C HIS A 140 -10.60 -3.74 5.83
N VAL A 141 -9.46 -3.14 5.50
CA VAL A 141 -8.69 -2.30 6.42
C VAL A 141 -8.50 -0.93 5.79
N SER A 142 -8.82 0.12 6.54
CA SER A 142 -8.51 1.50 6.18
C SER A 142 -7.52 2.07 7.17
N LEU A 143 -6.38 2.55 6.66
CA LEU A 143 -5.31 3.17 7.42
C LEU A 143 -5.12 4.60 6.91
N GLN A 144 -5.33 5.58 7.79
CA GLN A 144 -5.20 6.99 7.45
C GLN A 144 -4.33 7.71 8.47
N GLN A 145 -3.15 8.19 8.08
CA GLN A 145 -2.32 9.05 8.93
C GLN A 145 -2.73 10.50 8.74
N LEU A 146 -3.16 11.14 9.82
CA LEU A 146 -3.52 12.56 9.81
C LEU A 146 -2.26 13.42 9.68
N THR A 147 -2.28 14.42 8.78
CA THR A 147 -1.29 15.50 8.82
C THR A 147 -1.48 16.31 10.10
N ARG A 148 -0.41 16.54 10.85
CA ARG A 148 -0.44 17.32 12.09
C ARG A 148 -0.83 18.78 11.88
#